data_AF-A0A955ZLC0-F1
#
_entry.id   AF-A0A955ZLC0-F1
#
_cell.length_a   1.000
_cell.length_b   1.000
_cell.length_c   1.000
_cell.angle_alpha   90.00
_cell.angle_beta   90.00
_cell.angle_gamma   90.00
#
_symmetry.space_group_name_H-M   'P 1'
#
loop_
_entity.id
_entity.type
_entity.pdbx_description
1 polymer ?
#
loop_
_entity_poly.entity_id
_entity_poly.type
_entity_poly.pdbx_seq_one_letter_code
_entity_poly.pdbx_strand_id
1 'polypeptide(L)'
;MRLISALCMCSLFALSACGSDDGGGAPSGSGGSAGSAGASGGTGGSGTGGSAGASSGGSSGSSSGGAAGSASGGAAGASGGAAGASTGGGSSFAPYFHDDFEGYTDGASLSGNKPFDAAGHTTASSEQAHGGSQSAKMEIHAGDKGGFGKWGGIIPIKPTLKKGEEVWVRLYVMWPQSFEFSASPWMKFLRLHNQTFDGKNGGYNDLYVDNADGTSSVLRTIKEVHDKWAVYDGPSLPRDTWERYEMYLYIDDVPVDSGGKGRVRIWRDDALIFDRTDVPTITEAAGSIDYFYLFTYWNNEQPPNNYCYVDDLTIATSASPPPNTDAKGNAYIGSW
;
A
#
# COMPACT_ATOMS: atom_id res chain seq x y z
N MET A 1 17.91 -39.89 9.78
CA MET A 1 18.39 -38.70 10.52
C MET A 1 19.21 -37.85 9.56
N ARG A 2 18.61 -36.79 9.00
CA ARG A 2 19.32 -35.78 8.18
C ARG A 2 18.95 -34.42 8.76
N LEU A 3 19.93 -33.74 9.35
CA LEU A 3 19.81 -32.35 9.75
C LEU A 3 19.94 -31.48 8.49
N ILE A 4 18.98 -30.60 8.26
CA ILE A 4 19.09 -29.49 7.32
C ILE A 4 19.33 -28.24 8.18
N SER A 5 20.54 -27.69 8.08
CA SER A 5 20.90 -26.39 8.65
C SER A 5 20.24 -25.27 7.85
N ALA A 6 19.41 -24.47 8.51
CA ALA A 6 18.91 -23.21 7.97
C ALA A 6 20.00 -22.13 8.15
N LEU A 7 20.49 -21.59 7.05
CA LEU A 7 21.38 -20.43 7.01
C LEU A 7 20.49 -19.18 6.99
N CYS A 8 20.41 -18.47 8.12
CA CYS A 8 19.71 -17.20 8.22
C CYS A 8 20.65 -16.09 7.75
N MET A 9 20.35 -15.49 6.60
CA MET A 9 21.14 -14.40 6.01
C MET A 9 20.54 -13.07 6.49
N CYS A 10 21.15 -12.47 7.52
CA CYS A 10 20.82 -11.11 7.97
C CYS A 10 21.34 -10.09 6.95
N SER A 11 20.44 -9.44 6.23
CA SER A 11 20.74 -8.25 5.44
C SER A 11 20.75 -7.03 6.36
N LEU A 12 21.95 -6.56 6.72
CA LEU A 12 22.18 -5.29 7.41
C LEU A 12 21.94 -4.14 6.41
N PHE A 13 20.90 -3.33 6.63
CA PHE A 13 20.79 -2.02 5.98
C PHE A 13 21.64 -1.00 6.74
N ALA A 14 22.60 -0.38 6.06
CA ALA A 14 23.44 0.68 6.60
C ALA A 14 22.66 2.00 6.63
N LEU A 15 22.33 2.48 7.83
CA LEU A 15 21.92 3.86 8.09
C LEU A 15 23.17 4.73 8.17
N SER A 16 23.38 5.59 7.17
CA SER A 16 24.42 6.62 7.19
C SER A 16 23.95 7.80 8.04
N ALA A 17 24.47 7.91 9.26
CA ALA A 17 24.29 9.07 10.11
C ALA A 17 25.40 10.10 9.85
N CYS A 18 25.05 11.29 9.34
CA CYS A 18 25.95 12.44 9.35
C CYS A 18 26.02 13.00 10.77
N GLY A 19 27.18 12.85 11.42
CA GLY A 19 27.50 13.54 12.66
C GLY A 19 27.79 15.03 12.38
N SER A 20 27.24 15.91 13.22
CA SER A 20 27.61 17.31 13.30
C SER A 20 28.46 17.49 14.55
N ASP A 21 29.72 17.89 14.37
CA ASP A 21 30.63 18.25 15.45
C ASP A 21 30.51 19.75 15.74
N ASP A 22 30.04 20.09 16.93
CA ASP A 22 30.22 21.42 17.55
C ASP A 22 31.37 21.35 18.56
N GLY A 23 32.35 22.24 18.44
CA GLY A 23 33.43 22.37 19.42
C GLY A 23 34.43 23.48 19.07
N GLY A 24 34.27 24.64 19.70
CA GLY A 24 34.91 25.89 19.34
C GLY A 24 36.40 26.09 19.71
N GLY A 25 36.93 27.22 19.25
CA GLY A 25 38.23 27.76 19.65
C GLY A 25 38.78 28.80 18.67
N ALA A 26 38.55 30.09 18.95
CA ALA A 26 39.42 31.19 18.50
C ALA A 26 40.61 31.32 19.48
N PRO A 27 41.79 31.91 19.17
CA PRO A 27 41.95 33.08 18.28
C PRO A 27 43.26 33.20 17.46
N SER A 28 43.29 34.27 16.65
CA SER A 28 44.47 35.04 16.19
C SER A 28 45.37 34.46 15.08
N GLY A 29 45.67 35.29 14.07
CA GLY A 29 46.79 35.05 13.16
C GLY A 29 46.64 35.66 11.77
N SER A 30 47.39 36.72 11.53
CA SER A 30 47.58 37.50 10.30
C SER A 30 48.14 36.74 9.09
N GLY A 31 47.81 37.19 7.87
CA GLY A 31 48.81 37.44 6.81
C GLY A 31 48.69 36.69 5.47
N GLY A 32 48.78 37.45 4.37
CA GLY A 32 49.14 37.02 2.99
C GLY A 32 47.95 36.52 2.14
N SER A 33 47.48 37.12 1.03
CA SER A 33 48.08 37.84 -0.11
C SER A 33 49.10 37.07 -0.95
N ALA A 34 48.59 36.30 -1.93
CA ALA A 34 49.10 36.05 -3.30
C ALA A 34 48.06 35.12 -3.97
N GLY A 35 47.63 35.21 -5.23
CA GLY A 35 48.22 35.77 -6.43
C GLY A 35 48.17 34.70 -7.55
N SER A 36 47.79 35.12 -8.75
CA SER A 36 47.79 34.40 -10.06
C SER A 36 46.64 33.39 -10.30
N ALA A 37 45.82 33.47 -11.36
CA ALA A 37 45.97 33.79 -12.80
C ALA A 37 46.31 32.57 -13.69
N GLY A 38 45.55 32.43 -14.79
CA GLY A 38 45.78 31.50 -15.91
C GLY A 38 44.56 30.62 -16.17
N ALA A 39 43.67 30.94 -17.13
CA ALA A 39 43.80 30.70 -18.58
C ALA A 39 43.86 29.19 -18.91
N SER A 40 43.32 28.60 -19.97
CA SER A 40 42.50 28.97 -21.13
C SER A 40 42.51 27.71 -22.03
N GLY A 41 41.47 27.50 -22.84
CA GLY A 41 41.49 26.57 -23.98
C GLY A 41 40.55 25.37 -23.79
N GLY A 42 39.63 25.03 -24.67
CA GLY A 42 39.42 25.45 -26.06
C GLY A 42 39.36 24.22 -26.97
N THR A 43 38.28 24.13 -27.77
CA THR A 43 38.11 23.29 -28.98
C THR A 43 38.06 21.76 -28.76
N GLY A 44 37.26 20.96 -29.45
CA GLY A 44 36.40 21.08 -30.62
C GLY A 44 36.11 19.65 -31.11
N GLY A 45 35.01 19.40 -31.83
CA GLY A 45 34.77 18.05 -32.36
C GLY A 45 33.36 17.79 -32.87
N SER A 46 33.05 18.37 -34.03
CA SER A 46 31.92 18.02 -34.90
C SER A 46 32.06 16.61 -35.50
N GLY A 47 30.96 15.86 -35.53
CA GLY A 47 30.84 14.62 -36.31
C GLY A 47 29.41 14.45 -36.83
N THR A 48 29.22 14.70 -38.11
CA THR A 48 28.01 14.47 -38.91
C THR A 48 28.12 13.16 -39.71
N GLY A 49 26.98 12.54 -39.98
CA GLY A 49 26.78 11.44 -40.94
C GLY A 49 25.99 10.28 -40.32
N GLY A 50 24.91 9.74 -40.86
CA GLY A 50 24.27 9.85 -42.17
C GLY A 50 23.57 8.51 -42.47
N SER A 51 22.53 8.54 -43.32
CA SER A 51 21.75 7.40 -43.88
C SER A 51 20.72 6.76 -42.92
N ALA A 52 19.40 6.84 -43.16
CA ALA A 52 18.58 6.46 -44.32
C ALA A 52 18.52 4.95 -44.55
N GLY A 53 17.34 4.38 -44.29
CA GLY A 53 16.99 2.97 -44.53
C GLY A 53 15.51 2.73 -44.24
N ALA A 54 14.67 3.06 -45.22
CA ALA A 54 13.27 2.67 -45.27
C ALA A 54 13.16 1.22 -45.74
N SER A 55 12.30 0.41 -45.11
CA SER A 55 11.71 -0.76 -45.76
C SER A 55 10.25 -0.93 -45.35
N SER A 56 9.41 -0.70 -46.35
CA SER A 56 8.01 -1.06 -46.44
C SER A 56 7.85 -2.57 -46.57
N GLY A 57 6.89 -3.15 -45.83
CA GLY A 57 6.46 -4.53 -45.99
C GLY A 57 5.07 -4.73 -45.45
N GLY A 58 4.06 -4.33 -46.23
CA GLY A 58 2.68 -4.75 -45.99
C GLY A 58 2.45 -6.17 -46.50
N SER A 59 1.65 -6.95 -45.80
CA SER A 59 0.76 -7.92 -46.45
C SER A 59 -0.46 -8.18 -45.59
N SER A 60 -1.59 -7.85 -46.19
CA SER A 60 -2.97 -8.20 -45.87
C SER A 60 -3.18 -9.71 -45.73
N GLY A 61 -4.02 -10.09 -44.76
CA GLY A 61 -4.62 -11.42 -44.66
C GLY A 61 -6.00 -11.35 -44.03
N SER A 62 -7.02 -11.22 -44.87
CA SER A 62 -8.44 -11.34 -44.51
C SER A 62 -8.94 -12.75 -44.79
N SER A 63 -9.58 -13.40 -43.80
CA SER A 63 -10.64 -14.42 -43.97
C SER A 63 -11.36 -14.52 -42.62
N SER A 64 -12.60 -14.08 -42.41
CA SER A 64 -13.90 -14.43 -43.01
C SER A 64 -14.35 -15.88 -42.80
N GLY A 65 -15.50 -16.04 -42.11
CA GLY A 65 -16.33 -17.25 -41.99
C GLY A 65 -16.02 -18.09 -40.74
N GLY A 66 -16.95 -18.50 -39.88
CA GLY A 66 -18.41 -18.44 -39.84
C GLY A 66 -18.86 -19.12 -38.53
N ALA A 67 -19.91 -18.61 -37.90
CA ALA A 67 -21.21 -19.28 -37.80
C ALA A 67 -21.46 -20.08 -36.49
N ALA A 68 -22.33 -19.49 -35.65
CA ALA A 68 -23.53 -20.06 -35.06
C ALA A 68 -23.50 -21.44 -34.33
N GLY A 69 -23.88 -21.40 -33.05
CA GLY A 69 -24.48 -22.50 -32.29
C GLY A 69 -24.80 -22.02 -30.87
N SER A 70 -25.96 -21.41 -30.66
CA SER A 70 -27.19 -22.04 -30.10
C SER A 70 -27.08 -22.52 -28.65
N ALA A 71 -27.68 -21.69 -27.78
CA ALA A 71 -28.50 -21.97 -26.60
C ALA A 71 -28.56 -23.39 -26.01
N SER A 72 -28.50 -23.49 -24.67
CA SER A 72 -29.68 -23.85 -23.85
C SER A 72 -29.35 -24.04 -22.35
N GLY A 73 -30.29 -23.57 -21.51
CA GLY A 73 -30.59 -24.07 -20.16
C GLY A 73 -29.64 -23.60 -19.05
N GLY A 74 -30.03 -22.93 -17.97
CA GLY A 74 -31.33 -22.86 -17.31
C GLY A 74 -31.23 -23.54 -15.95
N ALA A 75 -31.29 -22.78 -14.86
CA ALA A 75 -31.90 -23.19 -13.59
C ALA A 75 -31.95 -22.00 -12.64
N ALA A 76 -33.18 -21.50 -12.43
CA ALA A 76 -33.55 -20.66 -11.31
C ALA A 76 -33.51 -21.46 -10.01
N GLY A 77 -32.97 -20.86 -8.95
CA GLY A 77 -33.04 -21.36 -7.58
C GLY A 77 -33.23 -20.19 -6.62
N ALA A 78 -34.48 -19.87 -6.33
CA ALA A 78 -34.89 -18.89 -5.35
C ALA A 78 -35.09 -19.53 -3.98
N SER A 79 -34.60 -18.88 -2.91
CA SER A 79 -35.13 -18.82 -1.53
C SER A 79 -33.96 -18.51 -0.58
N GLY A 80 -33.98 -17.58 0.36
CA GLY A 80 -35.02 -16.71 0.89
C GLY A 80 -34.60 -16.23 2.29
N GLY A 81 -34.95 -14.98 2.65
CA GLY A 81 -34.96 -14.46 4.02
C GLY A 81 -33.60 -13.98 4.56
N ALA A 82 -33.44 -12.81 5.17
CA ALA A 82 -34.41 -11.80 5.59
C ALA A 82 -33.69 -10.44 5.64
N ALA A 83 -34.12 -9.50 4.80
CA ALA A 83 -33.75 -8.09 4.91
C ALA A 83 -34.60 -7.45 6.02
N GLY A 84 -34.10 -7.50 7.25
CA GLY A 84 -34.54 -6.61 8.31
C GLY A 84 -33.91 -5.24 8.12
N ALA A 85 -34.41 -4.45 7.17
CA ALA A 85 -33.99 -3.06 7.01
C ALA A 85 -34.59 -2.25 8.17
N SER A 86 -33.84 -2.13 9.26
CA SER A 86 -34.10 -1.14 10.30
C SER A 86 -33.80 0.24 9.74
N THR A 87 -34.84 0.96 9.32
CA THR A 87 -34.80 2.41 9.08
C THR A 87 -34.73 3.16 10.41
N GLY A 88 -33.67 2.90 11.18
CA GLY A 88 -33.29 3.75 12.30
C GLY A 88 -32.59 4.98 11.74
N GLY A 89 -33.11 6.17 12.06
CA GLY A 89 -32.44 7.45 11.82
C GLY A 89 -31.18 7.60 12.67
N GLY A 90 -30.22 6.70 12.46
CA GLY A 90 -28.86 6.83 12.95
C GLY A 90 -28.18 7.97 12.21
N SER A 91 -27.40 8.76 12.94
CA SER A 91 -26.45 9.69 12.33
C SER A 91 -25.68 8.95 11.24
N SER A 92 -25.73 9.45 10.01
CA SER A 92 -24.94 8.90 8.90
C SER A 92 -23.48 8.88 9.33
N PHE A 93 -22.88 7.70 9.38
CA PHE A 93 -21.44 7.55 9.62
C PHE A 93 -20.69 8.42 8.61
N ALA A 94 -19.85 9.33 9.13
CA ALA A 94 -19.04 10.24 8.34
C ALA A 94 -17.57 9.94 8.63
N PRO A 95 -16.91 9.07 7.85
CA PRO A 95 -15.52 8.71 8.09
C PRO A 95 -14.59 9.92 7.99
N TYR A 96 -13.38 9.79 8.53
CA TYR A 96 -12.33 10.80 8.39
C TYR A 96 -11.99 11.05 6.91
N PHE A 97 -11.92 9.98 6.13
CA PHE A 97 -11.71 9.99 4.69
C PHE A 97 -12.58 8.90 4.05
N HIS A 98 -13.17 9.21 2.91
CA HIS A 98 -13.81 8.23 2.05
C HIS A 98 -13.69 8.67 0.59
N ASP A 99 -13.33 7.74 -0.28
CA ASP A 99 -13.36 7.90 -1.73
C ASP A 99 -13.79 6.57 -2.36
N ASP A 100 -14.93 6.60 -3.05
CA ASP A 100 -15.49 5.52 -3.89
C ASP A 100 -15.15 5.73 -5.38
N PHE A 101 -14.34 6.75 -5.69
CA PHE A 101 -13.86 7.10 -7.02
C PHE A 101 -14.93 7.50 -8.05
N GLU A 102 -16.21 7.59 -7.67
CA GLU A 102 -17.29 7.99 -8.58
C GLU A 102 -17.20 9.46 -9.01
N GLY A 103 -16.44 10.27 -8.27
CA GLY A 103 -16.21 11.67 -8.56
C GLY A 103 -15.23 11.94 -9.73
N TYR A 104 -14.58 10.90 -10.28
CA TYR A 104 -13.54 11.05 -11.29
C TYR A 104 -14.01 10.56 -12.67
N THR A 105 -13.47 11.18 -13.73
CA THR A 105 -13.64 10.66 -15.09
C THR A 105 -12.72 9.48 -15.33
N ASP A 106 -13.18 8.48 -16.08
CA ASP A 106 -12.35 7.36 -16.53
C ASP A 106 -11.01 7.82 -17.12
N GLY A 107 -9.91 7.22 -16.67
CA GLY A 107 -8.54 7.58 -17.03
C GLY A 107 -7.96 8.80 -16.31
N ALA A 108 -8.71 9.49 -15.43
CA ALA A 108 -8.18 10.60 -14.66
C ALA A 108 -7.06 10.11 -13.73
N SER A 109 -5.93 10.84 -13.68
CA SER A 109 -4.88 10.55 -12.70
C SER A 109 -5.40 10.79 -11.28
N LEU A 110 -5.14 9.83 -10.41
CA LEU A 110 -5.49 9.90 -8.99
C LEU A 110 -4.31 10.36 -8.10
N SER A 111 -3.22 10.81 -8.72
CA SER A 111 -2.00 11.29 -8.05
C SER A 111 -2.06 12.79 -7.74
N GLY A 112 -1.09 13.28 -6.96
CA GLY A 112 -0.99 14.70 -6.61
C GLY A 112 -2.09 15.16 -5.65
N ASN A 113 -2.51 14.28 -4.73
CA ASN A 113 -3.59 14.43 -3.75
C ASN A 113 -5.00 14.39 -4.37
N LYS A 114 -5.27 13.44 -5.28
CA LYS A 114 -6.62 13.24 -5.85
C LYS A 114 -7.06 11.76 -5.99
N PRO A 115 -7.17 10.96 -4.93
CA PRO A 115 -6.95 11.33 -3.53
C PRO A 115 -5.51 11.07 -3.07
N PHE A 116 -4.72 10.36 -3.86
CA PHE A 116 -3.44 9.85 -3.42
C PHE A 116 -2.32 10.86 -3.64
N ASP A 117 -1.41 10.94 -2.69
CA ASP A 117 -0.05 11.38 -2.93
C ASP A 117 0.81 10.22 -3.45
N ALA A 118 1.87 10.54 -4.19
CA ALA A 118 2.90 9.59 -4.61
C ALA A 118 2.35 8.34 -5.38
N ALA A 119 1.37 8.54 -6.26
CA ALA A 119 0.61 7.49 -6.96
C ALA A 119 0.75 7.60 -8.49
N GLY A 120 1.98 7.70 -9.01
CA GLY A 120 2.26 8.11 -10.39
C GLY A 120 1.61 7.30 -11.53
N HIS A 121 1.14 6.09 -11.26
CA HIS A 121 0.48 5.18 -12.21
C HIS A 121 -0.93 4.77 -11.76
N THR A 122 -1.52 5.52 -10.85
CA THR A 122 -2.89 5.27 -10.38
C THR A 122 -3.87 6.18 -11.11
N THR A 123 -4.91 5.58 -11.69
CA THR A 123 -5.97 6.27 -12.44
C THR A 123 -7.36 5.81 -12.02
N ALA A 124 -8.36 6.66 -12.20
CA ALA A 124 -9.75 6.24 -12.15
C ALA A 124 -10.04 5.32 -13.34
N SER A 125 -10.80 4.26 -13.14
CA SER A 125 -11.12 3.28 -14.17
C SER A 125 -12.53 2.72 -14.02
N SER A 126 -13.21 2.63 -15.15
CA SER A 126 -14.51 1.98 -15.31
C SER A 126 -14.42 0.52 -15.74
N GLU A 127 -13.20 -0.04 -15.84
CA GLU A 127 -12.98 -1.43 -16.24
C GLU A 127 -13.51 -2.43 -15.20
N GLN A 128 -13.38 -2.09 -13.93
CA GLN A 128 -13.90 -2.82 -12.77
C GLN A 128 -14.33 -1.80 -11.72
N ALA A 129 -15.40 -2.11 -11.01
CA ALA A 129 -15.85 -1.34 -9.84
C ALA A 129 -16.51 -2.31 -8.85
N HIS A 130 -16.27 -2.11 -7.56
CA HIS A 130 -16.95 -2.87 -6.51
C HIS A 130 -18.34 -2.24 -6.26
N GLY A 131 -18.36 -0.92 -6.05
CA GLY A 131 -19.56 -0.09 -6.04
C GLY A 131 -19.65 0.77 -7.31
N GLY A 132 -20.83 1.28 -7.64
CA GLY A 132 -20.96 2.32 -8.67
C GLY A 132 -20.45 1.93 -10.07
N SER A 133 -19.56 2.75 -10.62
CA SER A 133 -19.08 2.72 -12.00
C SER A 133 -17.58 2.99 -12.17
N GLN A 134 -16.87 3.39 -11.11
CA GLN A 134 -15.44 3.70 -11.11
C GLN A 134 -14.72 2.96 -9.98
N SER A 135 -13.43 2.76 -10.16
CA SER A 135 -12.49 2.39 -9.10
C SER A 135 -11.11 3.00 -9.38
N ALA A 136 -10.18 2.87 -8.44
CA ALA A 136 -8.79 3.19 -8.67
C ALA A 136 -8.05 1.98 -9.28
N LYS A 137 -7.63 2.10 -10.54
CA LYS A 137 -6.67 1.18 -11.17
C LYS A 137 -5.26 1.59 -10.79
N MET A 138 -4.55 0.71 -10.08
CA MET A 138 -3.19 0.94 -9.60
C MET A 138 -2.20 0.08 -10.38
N GLU A 139 -1.45 0.70 -11.28
CA GLU A 139 -0.50 0.00 -12.15
C GLU A 139 0.93 0.07 -11.61
N ILE A 140 1.72 -0.96 -11.91
CA ILE A 140 3.16 -0.98 -11.73
C ILE A 140 3.79 -1.58 -12.98
N HIS A 141 4.90 -1.01 -13.42
CA HIS A 141 5.59 -1.41 -14.62
C HIS A 141 6.98 -1.97 -14.34
N ALA A 142 7.41 -2.88 -15.21
CA ALA A 142 8.79 -3.30 -15.27
C ALA A 142 9.70 -2.06 -15.42
N GLY A 143 10.64 -1.92 -14.50
CA GLY A 143 11.56 -0.77 -14.45
C GLY A 143 11.21 0.30 -13.41
N ASP A 144 10.09 0.18 -12.68
CA ASP A 144 9.69 1.13 -11.63
C ASP A 144 10.53 1.06 -10.34
N LYS A 145 11.59 0.23 -10.30
CA LYS A 145 12.55 0.11 -9.18
C LYS A 145 11.87 -0.05 -7.82
N GLY A 146 10.88 -0.92 -7.74
CA GLY A 146 10.10 -1.18 -6.53
C GLY A 146 8.83 -0.33 -6.41
N GLY A 147 8.58 0.63 -7.31
CA GLY A 147 7.27 1.27 -7.42
C GLY A 147 7.01 2.42 -6.45
N PHE A 148 7.96 2.84 -5.61
CA PHE A 148 7.72 3.97 -4.71
C PHE A 148 7.44 5.26 -5.49
N GLY A 149 6.32 5.92 -5.17
CA GLY A 149 5.87 7.12 -5.88
C GLY A 149 5.17 6.85 -7.22
N LYS A 150 5.08 5.58 -7.62
CA LYS A 150 4.54 5.13 -8.91
C LYS A 150 3.33 4.25 -8.70
N TRP A 151 3.51 3.17 -7.95
CA TRP A 151 2.48 2.20 -7.62
C TRP A 151 1.82 2.56 -6.29
N GLY A 152 0.51 2.32 -6.20
CA GLY A 152 -0.25 2.53 -4.98
C GLY A 152 -0.62 3.98 -4.70
N GLY A 153 -0.47 4.40 -3.45
CA GLY A 153 -0.73 5.77 -3.01
C GLY A 153 -0.50 6.00 -1.51
N ILE A 154 -0.40 7.27 -1.15
CA ILE A 154 -0.23 7.74 0.22
C ILE A 154 -1.38 8.68 0.57
N ILE A 155 -1.98 8.51 1.75
CA ILE A 155 -3.00 9.40 2.28
C ILE A 155 -2.49 10.01 3.59
N PRO A 156 -2.33 11.34 3.67
CA PRO A 156 -1.98 12.00 4.92
C PRO A 156 -3.13 11.92 5.92
N ILE A 157 -2.79 11.69 7.19
CA ILE A 157 -3.71 11.75 8.32
C ILE A 157 -3.38 13.03 9.10
N LYS A 158 -4.28 14.00 8.97
CA LYS A 158 -4.17 15.35 9.54
C LYS A 158 -5.44 15.70 10.34
N PRO A 159 -5.31 16.05 11.63
CA PRO A 159 -4.09 16.00 12.45
C PRO A 159 -3.55 14.56 12.60
N THR A 160 -2.25 14.42 12.88
CA THR A 160 -1.64 13.11 13.16
C THR A 160 -2.27 12.51 14.42
N LEU A 161 -2.45 11.19 14.44
CA LEU A 161 -3.07 10.49 15.56
C LEU A 161 -2.04 10.12 16.63
N LYS A 162 -2.31 10.45 17.88
CA LYS A 162 -1.42 10.30 19.04
C LYS A 162 -1.82 9.10 19.90
N LYS A 163 -0.98 8.80 20.90
CA LYS A 163 -1.26 7.79 21.92
C LYS A 163 -2.67 7.96 22.50
N GLY A 164 -3.42 6.85 22.55
CA GLY A 164 -4.79 6.78 23.06
C GLY A 164 -5.87 6.95 21.99
N GLU A 165 -5.50 7.32 20.76
CA GLU A 165 -6.43 7.39 19.63
C GLU A 165 -6.47 6.08 18.84
N GLU A 166 -7.42 5.99 17.92
CA GLU A 166 -7.70 4.79 17.14
C GLU A 166 -7.84 5.16 15.66
N VAL A 167 -7.48 4.23 14.77
CA VAL A 167 -7.66 4.35 13.33
C VAL A 167 -8.12 3.02 12.74
N TRP A 168 -9.03 3.11 11.78
CA TRP A 168 -9.47 2.01 10.93
C TRP A 168 -9.25 2.41 9.48
N VAL A 169 -8.74 1.51 8.67
CA VAL A 169 -8.62 1.67 7.22
C VAL A 169 -9.28 0.48 6.56
N ARG A 170 -10.26 0.70 5.69
CA ARG A 170 -10.94 -0.34 4.93
C ARG A 170 -10.90 -0.02 3.44
N LEU A 171 -10.73 -1.03 2.61
CA LEU A 171 -10.85 -0.94 1.16
C LEU A 171 -11.22 -2.29 0.56
N TYR A 172 -11.73 -2.26 -0.67
CA TYR A 172 -11.86 -3.44 -1.52
C TYR A 172 -10.70 -3.50 -2.50
N VAL A 173 -10.21 -4.70 -2.77
CA VAL A 173 -9.20 -4.97 -3.80
C VAL A 173 -9.66 -6.08 -4.72
N MET A 174 -9.50 -5.88 -6.02
CA MET A 174 -9.58 -6.94 -7.00
C MET A 174 -8.23 -7.11 -7.69
N TRP A 175 -7.75 -8.35 -7.68
CA TRP A 175 -6.56 -8.78 -8.42
C TRP A 175 -6.99 -9.42 -9.73
N PRO A 176 -6.60 -8.90 -10.90
CA PRO A 176 -6.89 -9.58 -12.17
C PRO A 176 -6.29 -10.99 -12.21
N GLN A 177 -6.86 -11.89 -13.02
CA GLN A 177 -6.31 -13.23 -13.25
C GLN A 177 -4.83 -13.21 -13.70
N SER A 178 -4.42 -12.14 -14.38
CA SER A 178 -3.04 -11.93 -14.83
C SER A 178 -2.10 -11.41 -13.75
N PHE A 179 -2.58 -11.05 -12.55
CA PHE A 179 -1.72 -10.47 -11.52
C PHE A 179 -0.69 -11.47 -11.00
N GLU A 180 0.59 -11.09 -11.11
CA GLU A 180 1.72 -11.89 -10.65
C GLU A 180 2.19 -11.46 -9.26
N PHE A 181 2.03 -12.31 -8.24
CA PHE A 181 2.58 -12.05 -6.90
C PHE A 181 4.06 -12.47 -6.82
N SER A 182 4.95 -11.72 -7.47
CA SER A 182 6.38 -12.05 -7.63
C SER A 182 7.35 -11.23 -6.76
N ALA A 183 6.85 -10.39 -5.85
CA ALA A 183 7.70 -9.63 -4.93
C ALA A 183 8.53 -10.55 -4.03
N SER A 184 9.76 -10.17 -3.75
CA SER A 184 10.67 -10.95 -2.90
C SER A 184 11.42 -10.04 -1.91
N PRO A 185 11.40 -10.29 -0.59
CA PRO A 185 10.73 -11.43 0.03
C PRO A 185 9.20 -11.32 -0.03
N TRP A 186 8.60 -10.13 0.08
CA TRP A 186 7.13 -9.95 0.17
C TRP A 186 6.66 -8.64 -0.46
N MET A 187 5.39 -8.52 -0.80
CA MET A 187 4.82 -7.29 -1.34
C MET A 187 4.23 -6.43 -0.21
N LYS A 188 4.61 -5.15 -0.11
CA LYS A 188 4.00 -4.26 0.89
C LYS A 188 2.59 -3.89 0.47
N PHE A 189 1.61 -4.14 1.33
CA PHE A 189 0.20 -3.95 1.00
C PHE A 189 -0.38 -2.74 1.74
N LEU A 190 -0.77 -2.91 3.01
CA LEU A 190 -1.34 -1.84 3.85
C LEU A 190 -0.32 -1.43 4.90
N ARG A 191 -0.08 -0.14 5.07
CA ARG A 191 0.89 0.33 6.07
C ARG A 191 0.43 1.61 6.72
N LEU A 192 0.54 1.66 8.04
CA LEU A 192 0.34 2.87 8.82
C LEU A 192 1.70 3.31 9.37
N HIS A 193 2.15 4.48 8.92
CA HIS A 193 3.45 5.02 9.28
C HIS A 193 3.42 5.54 10.72
N ASN A 194 4.47 5.20 11.46
CA ASN A 194 4.72 5.71 12.79
C ASN A 194 5.83 6.76 12.72
N GLN A 195 5.52 7.96 13.18
CA GLN A 195 6.46 9.05 13.34
C GLN A 195 6.89 9.17 14.81
N THR A 196 8.19 9.32 15.07
CA THR A 196 8.70 9.66 16.41
C THR A 196 8.34 11.12 16.75
N PHE A 197 8.49 11.49 18.01
CA PHE A 197 8.19 12.84 18.50
C PHE A 197 8.98 13.94 17.77
N ASP A 198 10.23 13.65 17.38
CA ASP A 198 11.09 14.58 16.64
C ASP A 198 10.86 14.53 15.12
N GLY A 199 9.79 13.86 14.67
CA GLY A 199 9.38 13.82 13.28
C GLY A 199 10.09 12.77 12.42
N LYS A 200 10.98 11.95 13.00
CA LYS A 200 11.69 10.88 12.27
C LYS A 200 10.79 9.68 12.03
N ASN A 201 11.24 8.81 11.13
CA ASN A 201 10.59 7.55 10.82
C ASN A 201 10.76 6.56 11.99
N GLY A 202 9.66 6.22 12.66
CA GLY A 202 9.55 5.21 13.73
C GLY A 202 9.11 3.83 13.21
N GLY A 203 9.19 3.59 11.91
CA GLY A 203 8.76 2.38 11.24
C GLY A 203 7.28 2.38 10.89
N TYR A 204 6.74 1.18 10.66
CA TYR A 204 5.38 1.02 10.16
C TYR A 204 4.69 -0.15 10.86
N ASN A 205 3.37 -0.08 10.92
CA ASN A 205 2.51 -1.24 11.16
C ASN A 205 2.07 -1.72 9.79
N ASP A 206 2.54 -2.89 9.39
CA ASP A 206 2.38 -3.35 8.01
C ASP A 206 1.52 -4.62 7.93
N LEU A 207 0.82 -4.73 6.80
CA LEU A 207 0.34 -5.96 6.21
C LEU A 207 1.08 -6.19 4.89
N TYR A 208 1.57 -7.39 4.68
CA TYR A 208 2.23 -7.84 3.45
C TYR A 208 1.45 -8.96 2.81
N VAL A 209 1.52 -9.03 1.49
CA VAL A 209 1.24 -10.25 0.73
C VAL A 209 2.52 -11.05 0.62
N ASP A 210 2.45 -12.33 0.95
CA ASP A 210 3.60 -13.24 0.99
C ASP A 210 3.41 -14.41 0.03
N ASN A 211 2.74 -15.49 0.44
CA ASN A 211 2.49 -16.65 -0.41
C ASN A 211 1.07 -16.64 -0.96
N ALA A 212 0.77 -15.66 -1.82
CA ALA A 212 -0.59 -15.37 -2.30
C ALA A 212 -1.29 -16.58 -2.95
N ASP A 213 -0.54 -17.45 -3.63
CA ASP A 213 -1.09 -18.60 -4.37
C ASP A 213 -1.15 -19.89 -3.52
N GLY A 214 -0.58 -19.87 -2.31
CA GLY A 214 -0.60 -21.01 -1.39
C GLY A 214 -1.66 -20.86 -0.30
N THR A 215 -1.58 -21.76 0.68
CA THR A 215 -2.44 -21.71 1.87
C THR A 215 -1.69 -21.44 3.17
N SER A 216 -0.36 -21.41 3.11
CA SER A 216 0.50 -21.16 4.26
C SER A 216 1.19 -19.81 4.10
N SER A 217 1.18 -18.98 5.14
CA SER A 217 1.77 -17.65 5.15
C SER A 217 1.29 -16.80 3.96
N VAL A 218 -0.02 -16.81 3.71
CA VAL A 218 -0.63 -16.06 2.60
C VAL A 218 -0.42 -14.57 2.81
N LEU A 219 -0.65 -14.13 4.05
CA LEU A 219 -0.44 -12.77 4.51
C LEU A 219 0.48 -12.80 5.73
N ARG A 220 1.16 -11.69 5.99
CA ARG A 220 1.96 -11.50 7.21
C ARG A 220 1.93 -10.06 7.67
N THR A 221 2.12 -9.85 8.95
CA THR A 221 2.17 -8.52 9.56
C THR A 221 3.38 -8.37 10.46
N ILE A 222 3.93 -7.16 10.50
CA ILE A 222 5.09 -6.78 11.30
C ILE A 222 4.92 -5.35 11.84
N LYS A 223 5.52 -5.11 13.00
CA LYS A 223 5.97 -3.79 13.44
C LYS A 223 7.48 -3.62 13.11
N GLU A 224 7.82 -2.86 12.06
CA GLU A 224 9.16 -2.92 11.39
C GLU A 224 10.36 -2.70 12.34
N VAL A 225 10.25 -1.79 13.32
CA VAL A 225 11.35 -1.50 14.28
C VAL A 225 11.47 -2.52 15.41
N HIS A 226 10.43 -3.32 15.66
CA HIS A 226 10.40 -4.31 16.74
C HIS A 226 10.69 -5.73 16.24
N ASP A 227 10.79 -5.94 14.93
CA ASP A 227 11.06 -7.23 14.26
C ASP A 227 10.17 -8.39 14.76
N LYS A 228 8.89 -8.08 15.02
CA LYS A 228 7.91 -9.05 15.52
C LYS A 228 6.88 -9.41 14.44
N TRP A 229 7.15 -10.52 13.77
CA TRP A 229 6.33 -11.07 12.69
C TRP A 229 5.18 -11.93 13.21
N ALA A 230 4.05 -11.86 12.52
CA ALA A 230 3.02 -12.89 12.56
C ALA A 230 2.59 -13.23 11.12
N VAL A 231 2.22 -14.49 10.90
CA VAL A 231 1.78 -15.01 9.61
C VAL A 231 0.33 -15.48 9.70
N TYR A 232 -0.37 -15.43 8.58
CA TYR A 232 -1.71 -15.96 8.44
C TYR A 232 -1.71 -17.09 7.41
N ASP A 233 -2.08 -18.27 7.88
CA ASP A 233 -2.43 -19.42 7.04
C ASP A 233 -3.93 -19.33 6.72
N GLY A 234 -4.30 -19.49 5.46
CA GLY A 234 -5.67 -19.29 5.02
C GLY A 234 -5.85 -19.59 3.54
N PRO A 235 -7.01 -19.27 2.95
CA PRO A 235 -7.21 -19.43 1.51
C PRO A 235 -6.25 -18.50 0.74
N SER A 236 -5.82 -18.95 -0.43
CA SER A 236 -5.08 -18.14 -1.40
C SER A 236 -5.83 -16.84 -1.70
N LEU A 237 -5.11 -15.83 -2.18
CA LEU A 237 -5.74 -14.61 -2.67
C LEU A 237 -6.49 -14.92 -3.98
N PRO A 238 -7.82 -14.74 -4.04
CA PRO A 238 -8.57 -14.94 -5.25
C PRO A 238 -8.19 -13.89 -6.29
N ARG A 239 -8.34 -14.28 -7.55
CA ARG A 239 -8.25 -13.37 -8.69
C ARG A 239 -9.65 -13.20 -9.31
N ASP A 240 -9.84 -12.10 -10.04
CA ASP A 240 -11.10 -11.66 -10.63
C ASP A 240 -12.27 -11.63 -9.61
N THR A 241 -11.95 -11.39 -8.34
CA THR A 241 -12.92 -11.30 -7.25
C THR A 241 -12.53 -10.15 -6.35
N TRP A 242 -13.52 -9.37 -5.93
CA TRP A 242 -13.33 -8.34 -4.92
C TRP A 242 -13.22 -8.96 -3.54
N GLU A 243 -12.22 -8.54 -2.78
CA GLU A 243 -12.07 -8.85 -1.36
C GLU A 243 -11.97 -7.57 -0.55
N ARG A 244 -12.55 -7.57 0.65
CA ARG A 244 -12.40 -6.48 1.60
C ARG A 244 -11.26 -6.74 2.56
N TYR A 245 -10.40 -5.74 2.72
CA TYR A 245 -9.40 -5.68 3.76
C TYR A 245 -9.70 -4.54 4.71
N GLU A 246 -9.55 -4.79 6.00
CA GLU A 246 -9.65 -3.76 7.02
C GLU A 246 -8.51 -3.89 8.03
N MET A 247 -7.86 -2.78 8.36
CA MET A 247 -6.79 -2.69 9.35
C MET A 247 -7.14 -1.67 10.42
N TYR A 248 -7.02 -2.09 11.67
CA TYR A 248 -7.24 -1.26 12.86
C TYR A 248 -5.96 -1.14 13.68
N LEU A 249 -5.73 0.04 14.26
CA LEU A 249 -4.77 0.26 15.33
C LEU A 249 -5.40 0.97 16.52
N TYR A 250 -5.09 0.49 17.73
CA TYR A 250 -5.08 1.34 18.92
C TYR A 250 -3.67 1.90 19.10
N ILE A 251 -3.54 3.21 19.20
CA ILE A 251 -2.23 3.89 19.20
C ILE A 251 -1.65 3.90 20.62
N ASP A 252 -0.58 3.13 20.84
CA ASP A 252 0.14 3.05 22.11
C ASP A 252 1.57 2.55 21.89
N ASP A 253 2.50 3.02 22.73
CA ASP A 253 3.88 2.55 22.80
C ASP A 253 4.05 1.33 23.70
N VAL A 254 3.00 0.93 24.42
CA VAL A 254 2.99 -0.28 25.23
C VAL A 254 1.97 -1.28 24.67
N PRO A 255 2.39 -2.52 24.31
CA PRO A 255 1.46 -3.56 23.86
C PRO A 255 0.51 -4.01 24.97
N VAL A 256 -0.65 -4.56 24.58
CA VAL A 256 -1.62 -5.15 25.51
C VAL A 256 -0.99 -6.24 26.39
N ASP A 257 -0.14 -7.11 25.85
CA ASP A 257 0.51 -8.19 26.60
C ASP A 257 1.46 -7.68 27.69
N SER A 258 1.88 -6.43 27.61
CA SER A 258 2.69 -5.74 28.61
C SER A 258 1.89 -4.75 29.48
N GLY A 259 0.55 -4.83 29.45
CA GLY A 259 -0.35 -3.99 30.25
C GLY A 259 -0.69 -2.63 29.62
N GLY A 260 -0.29 -2.38 28.38
CA GLY A 260 -0.70 -1.22 27.61
C GLY A 260 -2.00 -1.44 26.83
N LYS A 261 -2.22 -0.64 25.79
CA LYS A 261 -3.37 -0.78 24.90
C LYS A 261 -3.01 -0.93 23.42
N GLY A 262 -1.72 -0.97 23.08
CA GLY A 262 -1.23 -1.12 21.72
C GLY A 262 -1.75 -2.42 21.11
N ARG A 263 -2.53 -2.30 20.03
CA ARG A 263 -3.23 -3.43 19.41
C ARG A 263 -3.37 -3.23 17.91
N VAL A 264 -3.16 -4.29 17.15
CA VAL A 264 -3.44 -4.34 15.70
C VAL A 264 -4.50 -5.38 15.44
N ARG A 265 -5.53 -5.03 14.67
CA ARG A 265 -6.49 -6.01 14.15
C ARG A 265 -6.59 -5.90 12.65
N ILE A 266 -6.75 -7.03 11.98
CA ILE A 266 -6.91 -7.08 10.53
C ILE A 266 -8.01 -8.06 10.19
N TRP A 267 -8.95 -7.62 9.36
CA TRP A 267 -10.01 -8.44 8.80
C TRP A 267 -9.82 -8.63 7.30
N ARG A 268 -10.23 -9.80 6.82
CA ARG A 268 -10.41 -10.15 5.40
C ARG A 268 -11.81 -10.73 5.24
N ASP A 269 -12.66 -10.05 4.47
CA ASP A 269 -14.08 -10.42 4.26
C ASP A 269 -14.82 -10.78 5.57
N ASP A 270 -14.87 -9.83 6.51
CA ASP A 270 -15.47 -9.99 7.86
C ASP A 270 -14.74 -10.96 8.81
N ALA A 271 -13.83 -11.79 8.32
CA ALA A 271 -13.06 -12.69 9.17
C ALA A 271 -11.87 -11.95 9.80
N LEU A 272 -11.81 -11.91 11.13
CA LEU A 272 -10.65 -11.41 11.88
C LEU A 272 -9.48 -12.39 11.71
N ILE A 273 -8.48 -12.00 10.90
CA ILE A 273 -7.31 -12.83 10.56
C ILE A 273 -6.07 -12.52 11.41
N PHE A 274 -5.99 -11.31 11.98
CA PHE A 274 -4.98 -10.95 12.97
C PHE A 274 -5.60 -10.18 14.14
N ASP A 275 -5.22 -10.54 15.36
CA ASP A 275 -5.46 -9.76 16.58
C ASP A 275 -4.16 -9.76 17.40
N ARG A 276 -3.30 -8.77 17.12
CA ARG A 276 -1.96 -8.65 17.71
C ARG A 276 -2.03 -7.83 18.99
N THR A 277 -1.69 -8.47 20.10
CA THR A 277 -1.59 -7.86 21.44
C THR A 277 -0.14 -7.75 21.93
N ASP A 278 0.81 -8.28 21.16
CA ASP A 278 2.21 -8.51 21.53
C ASP A 278 3.18 -7.42 21.03
N VAL A 279 2.69 -6.45 20.26
CA VAL A 279 3.47 -5.36 19.65
C VAL A 279 2.88 -3.98 19.97
N PRO A 280 3.72 -2.97 20.26
CA PRO A 280 3.24 -1.60 20.30
C PRO A 280 3.00 -1.09 18.89
N THR A 281 2.12 -0.10 18.75
CA THR A 281 1.74 0.47 17.45
C THR A 281 2.55 1.73 17.11
N ILE A 282 3.05 2.42 18.13
CA ILE A 282 4.07 3.49 18.02
C ILE A 282 5.32 3.12 18.83
N THR A 283 6.44 3.80 18.62
CA THR A 283 7.74 3.46 19.22
C THR A 283 7.98 4.10 20.58
N GLU A 284 7.27 5.17 20.89
CA GLU A 284 7.41 5.95 22.12
C GLU A 284 6.11 6.72 22.38
N ALA A 285 5.84 7.07 23.64
CA ALA A 285 4.56 7.68 24.05
C ALA A 285 4.21 8.98 23.31
N ALA A 286 5.20 9.71 22.84
CA ALA A 286 5.04 10.98 22.12
C ALA A 286 5.03 10.82 20.58
N GLY A 287 5.14 9.59 20.07
CA GLY A 287 5.02 9.27 18.66
C GLY A 287 3.58 9.37 18.13
N SER A 288 3.42 9.15 16.83
CA SER A 288 2.11 9.29 16.17
C SER A 288 1.97 8.52 14.87
N ILE A 289 0.73 8.38 14.41
CA ILE A 289 0.39 7.90 13.06
C ILE A 289 -0.02 9.10 12.20
N ASP A 290 0.68 9.31 11.09
CA ASP A 290 0.56 10.50 10.25
C ASP A 290 0.22 10.20 8.78
N TYR A 291 0.32 8.95 8.34
CA TYR A 291 0.03 8.53 6.98
C TYR A 291 -0.46 7.09 6.90
N PHE A 292 -1.37 6.87 5.96
CA PHE A 292 -1.68 5.56 5.41
C PHE A 292 -0.98 5.39 4.05
N TYR A 293 -0.37 4.24 3.85
CA TYR A 293 0.35 3.84 2.64
C TYR A 293 -0.31 2.58 2.07
N LEU A 294 -0.67 2.64 0.80
CA LEU A 294 -1.21 1.55 0.02
C LEU A 294 -0.22 1.21 -1.09
N PHE A 295 0.26 -0.03 -1.16
CA PHE A 295 1.10 -0.54 -2.25
C PHE A 295 2.34 0.30 -2.59
N THR A 296 3.11 0.73 -1.60
CA THR A 296 4.22 1.67 -1.87
C THR A 296 5.54 1.01 -2.23
N TYR A 297 5.63 -0.33 -2.17
CA TYR A 297 6.90 -1.00 -2.46
C TYR A 297 6.73 -2.47 -2.87
N TRP A 298 7.27 -2.79 -4.04
CA TRP A 298 7.52 -4.14 -4.54
C TRP A 298 8.92 -4.57 -4.14
N ASN A 299 9.06 -5.41 -3.10
CA ASN A 299 10.38 -5.81 -2.63
C ASN A 299 11.17 -6.57 -3.73
N ASN A 300 12.50 -6.43 -3.71
CA ASN A 300 13.48 -6.79 -4.76
C ASN A 300 13.55 -5.80 -5.95
N GLU A 301 12.75 -4.73 -5.95
CA GLU A 301 12.81 -3.62 -6.93
C GLU A 301 12.63 -4.02 -8.40
N GLN A 302 12.17 -5.23 -8.68
CA GLN A 302 11.94 -5.76 -10.02
C GLN A 302 10.47 -6.17 -10.19
N PRO A 303 9.53 -5.21 -10.15
CA PRO A 303 8.13 -5.52 -10.40
C PRO A 303 7.91 -6.00 -11.85
N PRO A 304 6.92 -6.87 -12.08
CA PRO A 304 6.40 -7.16 -13.42
C PRO A 304 5.54 -5.98 -13.91
N ASN A 305 4.97 -6.12 -15.10
CA ASN A 305 3.85 -5.27 -15.51
C ASN A 305 2.57 -5.83 -14.88
N ASN A 306 2.04 -5.14 -13.89
CA ASN A 306 0.88 -5.57 -13.12
C ASN A 306 -0.07 -4.40 -12.89
N TYR A 307 -1.32 -4.72 -12.59
CA TYR A 307 -2.30 -3.74 -12.12
C TYR A 307 -3.34 -4.42 -11.23
N CYS A 308 -3.84 -3.69 -10.24
CA CYS A 308 -5.01 -4.11 -9.46
C CYS A 308 -6.04 -2.98 -9.41
N TYR A 309 -7.24 -3.31 -8.95
CA TYR A 309 -8.29 -2.32 -8.72
C TYR A 309 -8.52 -2.17 -7.23
N VAL A 310 -8.70 -0.94 -6.77
CA VAL A 310 -9.03 -0.58 -5.40
C VAL A 310 -10.28 0.27 -5.40
N ASP A 311 -11.21 -0.04 -4.51
CA ASP A 311 -12.47 0.68 -4.43
C ASP A 311 -12.92 0.88 -2.98
N ASP A 312 -13.76 1.89 -2.77
CA ASP A 312 -14.44 2.23 -1.51
C ASP A 312 -13.44 2.28 -0.34
N LEU A 313 -12.42 3.12 -0.52
CA LEU A 313 -11.34 3.34 0.43
C LEU A 313 -11.81 4.30 1.51
N THR A 314 -11.77 3.83 2.75
CA THR A 314 -12.30 4.54 3.89
C THR A 314 -11.33 4.52 5.05
N ILE A 315 -11.15 5.67 5.69
CA ILE A 315 -10.41 5.80 6.94
C ILE A 315 -11.35 6.37 7.99
N ALA A 316 -11.48 5.68 9.11
CA ALA A 316 -12.18 6.14 10.31
C ALA A 316 -11.19 6.39 11.44
N THR A 317 -11.55 7.23 12.40
CA THR A 317 -10.72 7.50 13.58
C THR A 317 -11.57 7.52 14.83
N SER A 318 -10.97 7.58 16.02
CA SER A 318 -11.71 7.69 17.28
C SER A 318 -12.63 8.92 17.35
N ALA A 319 -12.42 9.95 16.52
CA ALA A 319 -13.31 11.11 16.42
C ALA A 319 -14.61 10.82 15.66
N SER A 320 -14.60 9.82 14.77
CA SER A 320 -15.78 9.31 14.05
C SER A 320 -15.62 7.80 13.90
N PRO A 321 -15.85 7.04 14.98
CA PRO A 321 -15.58 5.61 14.99
C PRO A 321 -16.55 4.85 14.08
N PRO A 322 -16.15 3.67 13.58
CA PRO A 322 -17.04 2.84 12.78
C PRO A 322 -18.35 2.49 13.50
N PRO A 323 -19.47 2.38 12.76
CA PRO A 323 -20.77 2.09 13.35
C PRO A 323 -20.99 0.60 13.63
N ASN A 324 -20.18 -0.27 13.01
CA ASN A 324 -20.38 -1.72 13.02
C ASN A 324 -19.47 -2.42 14.03
N THR A 325 -19.87 -3.63 14.42
CA THR A 325 -19.05 -4.53 15.24
C THR A 325 -19.04 -5.93 14.65
N ASP A 326 -17.89 -6.59 14.70
CA ASP A 326 -17.79 -8.00 14.30
C ASP A 326 -18.52 -8.93 15.29
N ALA A 327 -18.54 -10.23 15.00
CA ALA A 327 -19.21 -11.22 15.84
C ALA A 327 -18.65 -11.32 17.29
N LYS A 328 -17.47 -10.75 17.56
CA LYS A 328 -16.85 -10.69 18.88
C LYS A 328 -17.02 -9.32 19.55
N GLY A 329 -17.77 -8.40 18.93
CA GLY A 329 -17.99 -7.06 19.45
C GLY A 329 -16.84 -6.09 19.21
N ASN A 330 -15.88 -6.42 18.33
CA ASN A 330 -14.82 -5.48 17.95
C ASN A 330 -15.38 -4.47 16.96
N ALA A 331 -15.16 -3.18 17.20
CA ALA A 331 -15.52 -2.12 16.25
C ALA A 331 -14.72 -2.27 14.95
N TYR A 332 -15.41 -2.19 13.82
CA TYR A 332 -14.85 -2.25 12.47
C TYR A 332 -15.81 -1.56 11.48
N ILE A 333 -15.32 -1.13 10.32
CA ILE A 333 -16.10 -0.45 9.27
C ILE A 333 -17.06 -1.45 8.64
N GLY A 334 -16.57 -2.60 8.19
CA GLY A 334 -17.39 -3.62 7.53
C GLY A 334 -18.11 -3.10 6.29
N SER A 335 -19.29 -3.66 6.01
CA SER A 335 -20.20 -3.16 4.97
C SER A 335 -21.00 -1.99 5.55
N TRP A 336 -20.92 -0.82 4.92
CA TRP A 336 -21.76 0.33 5.23
C TRP A 336 -22.40 0.86 3.94
#